data_AF-A0A3B4YUI3-F1
#
_entry.id   AF-A0A3B4YUI3-F1
#
_cell.length_a   1.000
_cell.length_b   1.000
_cell.length_c   1.000
_cell.angle_alpha   90.00
_cell.angle_beta   90.00
_cell.angle_gamma   90.00
#
_symmetry.space_group_name_H-M   'P 1'
#
loop_
_entity.id
_entity.type
_entity.pdbx_description
1 polymer ?
#
loop_
_entity_poly.entity_id
_entity_poly.type
_entity_poly.pdbx_seq_one_letter_code
_entity_poly.pdbx_strand_id
1 'polypeptide(L)'
;MDVDNDHIIEAQYCLPHTKSIKLYNTPCGAVSIDFKRMRVYGKSLRVRRLDDGKTEWTWYCTLRNKWNKYGDKDSKGNPSPVKSSDIERKFQSNPSSSFTFNIGSDTIEIKFREMRQVSKKKKRKVTRRPLYRKLQTGAGVSQVVSALKNVSVGTKPQWQFEGKSGSWHNFKSRSGTKTECSVTSDDIETKYQQNPQNSMVFQVKGDSYSLDFRAMTQTNLKTKHIRKVRRVLV
;
A
#
# COMPACT_ATOMS: atom_id res chain seq x y z
N MET A 1 -11.37 5.61 13.75
CA MET A 1 -11.54 6.37 12.50
C MET A 1 -11.58 5.36 11.38
N ASP A 2 -12.70 5.30 10.68
CA ASP A 2 -12.82 4.47 9.49
C ASP A 2 -12.05 5.14 8.36
N VAL A 3 -11.45 4.33 7.49
CA VAL A 3 -10.64 4.83 6.39
C VAL A 3 -11.54 4.92 5.17
N ASP A 4 -11.74 6.13 4.65
CA ASP A 4 -12.45 6.33 3.39
C ASP A 4 -11.78 5.52 2.27
N ASN A 5 -12.59 5.00 1.34
CA ASN A 5 -12.14 4.08 0.28
C ASN A 5 -11.56 2.74 0.77
N ASP A 6 -12.04 2.26 1.92
CA ASP A 6 -11.78 0.92 2.46
C ASP A 6 -11.88 -0.20 1.42
N HIS A 7 -12.83 -0.12 0.49
CA HIS A 7 -13.03 -1.08 -0.60
C HIS A 7 -11.81 -1.21 -1.52
N ILE A 8 -11.01 -0.15 -1.70
CA ILE A 8 -9.76 -0.19 -2.49
C ILE A 8 -8.63 -0.83 -1.67
N ILE A 9 -8.56 -0.52 -0.37
CA ILE A 9 -7.62 -1.16 0.54
C ILE A 9 -7.89 -2.66 0.61
N GLU A 10 -9.16 -3.06 0.73
CA GLU A 10 -9.61 -4.44 0.75
C GLU A 10 -9.28 -5.13 -0.59
N ALA A 11 -9.57 -4.50 -1.73
CA ALA A 11 -9.20 -5.04 -3.04
C ALA A 11 -7.70 -5.32 -3.15
N GLN A 12 -6.86 -4.39 -2.69
CA GLN A 12 -5.41 -4.56 -2.67
C GLN A 12 -4.96 -5.63 -1.66
N TYR A 13 -5.60 -5.70 -0.50
CA TYR A 13 -5.32 -6.71 0.52
C TYR A 13 -5.64 -8.13 0.02
N CYS A 14 -6.70 -8.31 -0.77
CA CYS A 14 -7.08 -9.59 -1.38
C CYS A 14 -6.04 -10.14 -2.37
N LEU A 15 -5.14 -9.30 -2.91
CA LEU A 15 -4.16 -9.74 -3.90
C LEU A 15 -2.96 -10.45 -3.25
N PRO A 16 -2.51 -11.60 -3.79
CA PRO A 16 -1.41 -12.37 -3.20
C PRO A 16 -0.03 -11.72 -3.41
N HIS A 17 0.13 -10.87 -4.42
CA HIS A 17 1.39 -10.18 -4.72
C HIS A 17 1.54 -8.84 -4.00
N THR A 18 0.43 -8.25 -3.52
CA THR A 18 0.45 -6.97 -2.83
C THR A 18 0.88 -7.16 -1.38
N LYS A 19 1.99 -6.53 -1.00
CA LYS A 19 2.56 -6.63 0.36
C LYS A 19 2.17 -5.47 1.27
N SER A 20 1.87 -4.32 0.67
CA SER A 20 1.56 -3.11 1.38
C SER A 20 0.78 -2.16 0.48
N ILE A 21 0.11 -1.19 1.09
CA ILE A 21 -0.47 -0.05 0.39
C ILE A 21 0.00 1.23 1.07
N LYS A 22 0.26 2.27 0.27
CA LYS A 22 0.55 3.61 0.78
C LYS A 22 -0.66 4.49 0.54
N LEU A 23 -1.18 5.03 1.64
CA LEU A 23 -2.28 5.97 1.68
C LEU A 23 -1.70 7.39 1.79
N TYR A 24 -2.28 8.29 1.02
CA TYR A 24 -1.95 9.70 1.04
C TYR A 24 -3.15 10.49 1.56
N ASN A 25 -2.92 11.76 1.92
CA ASN A 25 -3.95 12.70 2.38
C ASN A 25 -4.71 12.22 3.62
N THR A 26 -4.04 11.47 4.50
CA THR A 26 -4.62 11.14 5.81
C THR A 26 -4.32 12.29 6.79
N PRO A 27 -5.11 12.48 7.85
CA PRO A 27 -4.82 13.46 8.90
C PRO A 27 -3.43 13.30 9.53
N CYS A 28 -2.82 12.12 9.40
CA CYS A 28 -1.49 11.81 9.92
C CYS A 28 -0.39 11.89 8.84
N GLY A 29 -0.66 12.47 7.66
CA GLY A 29 0.24 12.49 6.50
C GLY A 29 0.22 11.19 5.69
N ALA A 30 1.32 10.88 4.99
CA ALA A 30 1.40 9.63 4.24
C ALA A 30 1.53 8.43 5.20
N VAL A 31 0.71 7.40 5.00
CA VAL A 31 0.63 6.20 5.86
C VAL A 31 0.87 4.96 5.01
N SER A 32 1.76 4.07 5.43
CA SER A 32 2.00 2.79 4.74
C SER A 32 1.52 1.63 5.59
N ILE A 33 0.58 0.85 5.07
CA ILE A 33 0.02 -0.34 5.73
C ILE A 33 0.74 -1.58 5.19
N ASP A 34 1.39 -2.33 6.07
CA ASP A 34 1.97 -3.65 5.77
C ASP A 34 0.89 -4.73 5.92
N PHE A 35 0.48 -5.34 4.80
CA PHE A 35 -0.55 -6.39 4.74
C PHE A 35 -0.07 -7.75 5.24
N LYS A 36 1.22 -7.96 5.43
CA LYS A 36 1.75 -9.20 6.01
C LYS A 36 1.74 -9.12 7.53
N ARG A 37 2.13 -7.98 8.08
CA ARG A 37 2.24 -7.76 9.53
C ARG A 37 0.98 -7.15 10.15
N MET A 38 0.07 -6.65 9.33
CA MET A 38 -1.10 -5.85 9.74
C MET A 38 -0.66 -4.71 10.68
N ARG A 39 0.30 -3.89 10.21
CA ARG A 39 0.88 -2.76 10.94
C ARG A 39 1.07 -1.55 10.04
N VAL A 40 1.06 -0.37 10.65
CA VAL A 40 1.45 0.88 9.98
C VAL A 40 2.95 1.08 10.17
N TYR A 41 3.67 1.39 9.08
CA TYR A 41 5.11 1.65 9.13
C TYR A 41 5.41 3.07 9.64
N GLY A 42 6.40 3.19 10.54
CA GLY A 42 6.97 4.47 10.98
C GLY A 42 6.03 5.38 11.78
N LYS A 43 4.88 4.88 12.24
CA LYS A 43 3.91 5.64 13.05
C LYS A 43 3.33 4.74 14.14
N SER A 44 3.00 5.34 15.30
CA SER A 44 2.31 4.67 16.41
C SER A 44 0.81 4.52 16.11
N LEU A 45 0.48 3.79 15.03
CA LEU A 45 -0.88 3.53 14.59
C LEU A 45 -1.12 2.02 14.49
N ARG A 46 -2.31 1.59 14.89
CA ARG A 46 -2.77 0.19 14.76
C ARG A 46 -3.75 0.10 13.60
N VAL A 47 -3.68 -1.01 12.87
CA VAL A 47 -4.61 -1.33 11.79
C VAL A 47 -5.20 -2.70 12.05
N ARG A 48 -6.50 -2.85 11.79
CA ARG A 48 -7.19 -4.14 11.80
C ARG A 48 -8.17 -4.17 10.63
N ARG A 49 -8.37 -5.36 10.06
CA ARG A 49 -9.47 -5.60 9.13
C ARG A 49 -10.72 -5.93 9.95
N LEU A 50 -11.84 -5.30 9.62
CA LEU A 50 -13.15 -5.68 10.15
C LEU A 50 -13.66 -6.88 9.36
N ASP A 51 -14.20 -7.89 10.05
CA ASP A 51 -14.73 -9.10 9.42
C ASP A 51 -16.15 -9.34 9.92
N ASP A 52 -17.06 -9.63 9.00
CA ASP A 52 -18.47 -9.97 9.25
C ASP A 52 -18.66 -11.47 9.59
N GLY A 53 -17.57 -12.22 9.67
CA GLY A 53 -17.58 -13.67 9.91
C GLY A 53 -17.87 -14.51 8.66
N LYS A 54 -18.13 -13.86 7.52
CA LYS A 54 -18.42 -14.52 6.23
C LYS A 54 -17.23 -14.44 5.27
N THR A 55 -16.04 -14.14 5.77
CA THR A 55 -14.83 -14.06 4.95
C THR A 55 -14.41 -15.46 4.47
N GLU A 56 -14.47 -15.66 3.17
CA GLU A 56 -13.83 -16.79 2.51
C GLU A 56 -12.34 -16.52 2.32
N TRP A 57 -11.51 -17.51 2.65
CA TRP A 57 -10.05 -17.39 2.54
C TRP A 57 -9.53 -18.19 1.35
N THR A 58 -8.67 -17.53 0.57
CA THR A 58 -7.96 -18.13 -0.55
C THR A 58 -6.48 -18.28 -0.21
N TRP A 59 -5.94 -19.46 -0.48
CA TRP A 59 -4.54 -19.79 -0.28
C TRP A 59 -3.83 -19.83 -1.62
N TYR A 60 -2.59 -19.32 -1.66
CA TYR A 60 -1.77 -19.27 -2.87
C TYR A 60 -0.36 -19.79 -2.60
N CYS A 61 0.29 -20.32 -3.62
CA CYS A 61 1.73 -20.61 -3.61
C CYS A 61 2.45 -20.03 -4.83
N THR A 62 3.76 -19.85 -4.70
CA THR A 62 4.59 -19.37 -5.83
C THR A 62 5.05 -20.51 -6.74
N LEU A 63 4.64 -20.49 -8.01
CA LEU A 63 5.19 -21.32 -9.09
C LEU A 63 5.85 -20.42 -10.13
N ARG A 64 7.13 -20.65 -10.45
CA ARG A 64 7.89 -19.85 -11.45
C ARG A 64 7.70 -18.33 -11.24
N ASN A 65 7.83 -17.87 -10.00
CA ASN A 65 7.63 -16.49 -9.55
C ASN A 65 6.21 -15.90 -9.69
N LYS A 66 5.20 -16.70 -10.07
CA LYS A 66 3.79 -16.29 -10.09
C LYS A 66 3.02 -16.91 -8.92
N TRP A 67 2.05 -16.18 -8.39
CA TRP A 67 1.13 -16.71 -7.39
C TRP A 67 0.05 -17.53 -8.07
N ASN A 68 -0.14 -18.76 -7.61
CA ASN A 68 -1.15 -19.70 -8.11
C ASN A 68 -2.01 -20.11 -6.92
N LYS A 69 -3.33 -20.11 -7.11
CA LYS A 69 -4.30 -20.45 -6.06
C LYS A 69 -4.35 -21.96 -5.86
N TYR A 70 -4.42 -22.40 -4.60
CA TYR A 70 -4.71 -23.80 -4.29
C TYR A 70 -6.18 -24.10 -4.59
N GLY A 71 -6.41 -25.14 -5.40
CA GLY A 71 -7.73 -25.52 -5.89
C GLY A 71 -7.95 -25.19 -7.37
N ASP A 72 -7.12 -24.33 -7.96
CA ASP A 72 -7.18 -24.08 -9.41
C ASP A 72 -6.68 -25.30 -10.18
N LYS A 73 -7.24 -25.50 -11.38
CA LYS A 73 -6.80 -26.55 -12.28
C LYS A 73 -5.37 -26.27 -12.74
N ASP A 74 -4.60 -27.34 -12.96
CA ASP A 74 -3.27 -27.20 -13.55
C ASP A 74 -3.35 -26.75 -15.03
N SER A 75 -2.20 -26.50 -15.65
CA SER A 75 -2.14 -26.10 -17.07
C SER A 75 -2.69 -27.15 -18.04
N LYS A 76 -2.96 -28.38 -17.57
CA LYS A 76 -3.55 -29.48 -18.34
C LYS A 76 -5.04 -29.69 -18.00
N GLY A 77 -5.62 -28.85 -17.15
CA GLY A 77 -7.02 -28.93 -16.74
C GLY A 77 -7.30 -29.93 -15.61
N ASN A 78 -6.28 -30.58 -15.04
CA ASN A 78 -6.49 -31.51 -13.94
C ASN A 78 -6.85 -30.76 -12.65
N PRO A 79 -7.81 -31.26 -11.85
CA PRO A 79 -8.16 -30.64 -10.59
C PRO A 79 -6.97 -30.69 -9.61
N SER A 80 -6.73 -29.59 -8.90
CA SER A 80 -5.78 -29.59 -7.79
C SER A 80 -6.26 -30.56 -6.71
N PRO A 81 -5.39 -31.41 -6.14
CA PRO A 81 -5.79 -32.40 -5.13
C PRO A 81 -6.20 -31.77 -3.80
N VAL A 82 -5.95 -30.46 -3.64
CA VAL A 82 -6.27 -29.70 -2.42
C VAL A 82 -6.97 -28.40 -2.79
N LYS A 83 -8.03 -28.09 -2.06
CA LYS A 83 -8.74 -26.80 -2.14
C LYS A 83 -8.26 -25.86 -1.04
N SER A 84 -8.33 -24.56 -1.31
CA SER A 84 -8.04 -23.52 -0.29
C SER A 84 -8.86 -23.70 0.99
N SER A 85 -10.11 -24.19 0.89
CA SER A 85 -10.99 -24.46 2.04
C SER A 85 -10.45 -25.54 2.99
N ASP A 86 -9.78 -26.56 2.48
CA ASP A 86 -9.24 -27.65 3.29
C ASP A 86 -8.01 -27.19 4.09
N ILE A 87 -7.14 -26.41 3.41
CA ILE A 87 -5.99 -25.76 4.03
C ILE A 87 -6.46 -24.79 5.12
N GLU A 88 -7.48 -23.98 4.81
CA GLU A 88 -8.04 -23.00 5.73
C GLU A 88 -8.64 -23.64 6.98
N ARG A 89 -9.43 -24.71 6.82
CA ARG A 89 -10.01 -25.46 7.95
C ARG A 89 -8.92 -25.97 8.89
N LYS A 90 -7.82 -26.51 8.36
CA LYS A 90 -6.69 -26.97 9.18
C LYS A 90 -5.97 -25.79 9.84
N PHE A 91 -5.73 -24.70 9.10
CA PHE A 91 -5.08 -23.52 9.65
C PHE A 91 -5.85 -22.91 10.83
N GLN A 92 -7.17 -22.76 10.69
CA GLN A 92 -8.02 -22.21 11.76
C GLN A 92 -8.01 -23.10 13.01
N SER A 93 -7.89 -24.43 12.86
CA SER A 93 -7.77 -25.34 14.00
C SER A 93 -6.43 -25.19 14.76
N ASN A 94 -5.33 -24.96 14.04
CA ASN A 94 -4.01 -24.76 14.61
C ASN A 94 -3.08 -24.00 13.64
N PRO A 95 -2.93 -22.67 13.80
CA PRO A 95 -2.07 -21.84 12.94
C PRO A 95 -0.58 -22.16 13.02
N SER A 96 -0.14 -22.91 14.04
CA SER A 96 1.25 -23.34 14.23
C SER A 96 1.54 -24.72 13.63
N SER A 97 0.52 -25.41 13.12
CA SER A 97 0.64 -26.74 12.52
C SER A 97 1.09 -26.71 11.05
N SER A 98 0.95 -27.85 10.38
CA SER A 98 1.14 -27.98 8.94
C SER A 98 0.00 -28.76 8.28
N PHE A 99 -0.04 -28.71 6.96
CA PHE A 99 -1.00 -29.43 6.12
C PHE A 99 -0.27 -30.21 5.03
N THR A 100 -0.42 -31.54 5.03
CA THR A 100 0.29 -32.45 4.13
C THR A 100 -0.65 -33.08 3.12
N PHE A 101 -0.20 -33.20 1.88
CA PHE A 101 -0.93 -33.85 0.80
C PHE A 101 0.04 -34.37 -0.26
N ASN A 102 -0.43 -35.26 -1.13
CA ASN A 102 0.38 -35.86 -2.18
C ASN A 102 -0.01 -35.29 -3.55
N ILE A 103 0.98 -35.02 -4.39
CA ILE A 103 0.82 -34.76 -5.83
C ILE A 103 1.64 -35.81 -6.57
N GLY A 104 0.97 -36.79 -7.19
CA GLY A 104 1.66 -37.96 -7.75
C GLY A 104 2.46 -38.68 -6.67
N SER A 105 3.76 -38.88 -6.90
CA SER A 105 4.69 -39.50 -5.93
C SER A 105 5.31 -38.50 -4.93
N ASP A 106 5.06 -37.21 -5.08
CA ASP A 106 5.68 -36.17 -4.24
C ASP A 106 4.75 -35.82 -3.06
N THR A 107 5.26 -36.03 -1.84
CA THR A 107 4.64 -35.50 -0.61
C THR A 107 4.99 -34.02 -0.42
N ILE A 108 3.96 -33.21 -0.24
CA ILE A 108 4.05 -31.77 -0.07
C ILE A 108 3.48 -31.38 1.29
N GLU A 109 4.19 -30.53 2.01
CA GLU A 109 3.79 -29.98 3.30
C GLU A 109 3.67 -28.45 3.23
N ILE A 110 2.55 -27.90 3.68
CA ILE A 110 2.38 -26.47 3.93
C ILE A 110 2.64 -26.22 5.41
N LYS A 111 3.76 -25.58 5.73
CA LYS A 111 4.11 -25.16 7.08
C LYS A 111 3.52 -23.78 7.36
N PHE A 112 2.48 -23.73 8.19
CA PHE A 112 1.68 -22.52 8.40
C PHE A 112 2.47 -21.40 9.06
N ARG A 113 3.20 -21.71 10.13
CA ARG A 113 4.01 -20.72 10.86
C ARG A 113 5.01 -20.00 9.96
N GLU A 114 5.58 -20.73 9.00
CA GLU A 114 6.59 -20.21 8.07
C GLU A 114 5.95 -19.56 6.82
N MET A 115 4.67 -19.83 6.57
CA MET A 115 3.99 -19.55 5.31
C MET A 115 4.79 -20.07 4.12
N ARG A 116 5.16 -21.37 4.18
CA ARG A 116 5.97 -22.05 3.19
C ARG A 116 5.36 -23.39 2.78
N GLN A 117 5.43 -23.68 1.49
CA GLN A 117 5.22 -25.02 0.98
C GLN A 117 6.59 -25.68 0.79
N VAL A 118 6.75 -26.89 1.31
CA VAL A 118 7.99 -27.66 1.30
C VAL A 118 7.72 -29.03 0.67
N SER A 119 8.68 -29.49 -0.12
CA SER A 119 8.77 -30.84 -0.68
C SER A 119 10.25 -31.25 -0.64
N LYS A 120 10.55 -32.51 -0.94
CA LYS A 120 11.94 -32.99 -1.03
C LYS A 120 12.81 -32.13 -1.95
N LYS A 121 12.25 -31.59 -3.04
CA LYS A 121 13.00 -30.89 -4.10
C LYS A 121 12.85 -29.36 -4.09
N LYS A 122 11.74 -28.83 -3.55
CA LYS A 122 11.35 -27.42 -3.73
C LYS A 122 10.77 -26.81 -2.48
N LYS A 123 11.08 -25.53 -2.26
CA LYS A 123 10.48 -24.66 -1.25
C LYS A 123 9.81 -23.47 -1.94
N ARG A 124 8.55 -23.19 -1.64
CA ARG A 124 7.75 -22.12 -2.25
C ARG A 124 7.17 -21.22 -1.17
N LYS A 125 6.96 -19.94 -1.51
CA LYS A 125 6.22 -19.02 -0.62
C LYS A 125 4.74 -19.37 -0.69
N VAL A 126 4.07 -19.27 0.45
CA VAL A 126 2.62 -19.40 0.58
C VAL A 126 2.07 -18.09 1.11
N THR A 127 0.86 -17.71 0.70
CA THR A 127 0.14 -16.58 1.29
C THR A 127 -1.34 -16.89 1.36
N ARG A 128 -1.98 -16.33 2.38
CA ARG A 128 -3.41 -16.45 2.65
C ARG A 128 -4.02 -15.06 2.51
N ARG A 129 -4.99 -14.90 1.61
CA ARG A 129 -5.71 -13.64 1.37
C ARG A 129 -7.23 -13.87 1.40
N PRO A 130 -8.04 -12.91 1.89
CA PRO A 130 -9.48 -13.02 1.77
C PRO A 130 -9.90 -12.98 0.30
N LEU A 131 -10.97 -13.67 -0.06
CA LEU A 131 -11.62 -13.51 -1.34
C LEU A 131 -12.29 -12.13 -1.37
N TYR A 132 -12.02 -11.36 -2.43
CA TYR A 132 -12.60 -10.04 -2.57
C TYR A 132 -14.12 -10.15 -2.80
N ARG A 133 -14.90 -9.70 -1.83
CA ARG A 133 -16.34 -9.50 -1.98
C ARG A 133 -16.57 -8.01 -2.24
N LYS A 134 -16.99 -7.65 -3.45
CA LYS A 134 -17.59 -6.33 -3.65
C LYS A 134 -18.88 -6.31 -2.85
N LEU A 135 -18.94 -5.51 -1.79
CA LEU A 135 -20.21 -5.16 -1.18
C LEU A 135 -21.03 -4.45 -2.26
N GLN A 136 -22.06 -5.13 -2.79
CA GLN A 136 -23.06 -4.48 -3.62
C GLN A 136 -23.79 -3.48 -2.73
N THR A 137 -23.46 -2.21 -2.88
CA THR A 137 -24.17 -1.12 -2.24
C THR A 137 -25.55 -1.07 -2.89
N GLY A 138 -26.60 -1.37 -2.12
CA GLY A 138 -27.98 -1.21 -2.56
C GLY A 138 -28.24 0.22 -3.04
N ALA A 139 -29.17 0.36 -3.98
CA ALA A 139 -29.63 1.63 -4.54
C ALA A 139 -29.93 2.64 -3.40
N GLY A 140 -29.14 3.71 -3.31
CA GLY A 140 -29.27 4.73 -2.26
C GLY A 140 -28.06 5.62 -2.04
N VAL A 141 -26.89 5.31 -2.61
CA VAL A 141 -25.63 6.04 -2.35
C VAL A 141 -25.38 7.21 -3.32
N SER A 142 -26.42 7.75 -3.96
CA SER A 142 -26.23 8.92 -4.84
C SER A 142 -26.03 10.24 -4.08
N GLN A 143 -26.26 10.27 -2.76
CA GLN A 143 -26.17 11.51 -1.95
C GLN A 143 -24.98 11.57 -0.98
N VAL A 144 -24.11 10.55 -0.93
CA VAL A 144 -22.90 10.56 -0.06
C VAL A 144 -21.61 10.79 -0.87
N VAL A 145 -21.69 10.78 -2.20
CA VAL A 145 -20.54 10.99 -3.10
C VAL A 145 -19.91 12.38 -2.94
N SER A 146 -20.66 13.36 -2.41
CA SER A 146 -20.20 14.74 -2.21
C SER A 146 -19.28 14.94 -1.00
N ALA A 147 -19.23 14.01 -0.04
CA ALA A 147 -18.43 14.18 1.20
C ALA A 147 -17.06 13.47 1.22
N LEU A 148 -16.71 12.67 0.20
CA LEU A 148 -15.61 11.68 0.28
C LEU A 148 -14.38 11.98 -0.61
N LYS A 149 -14.12 13.24 -0.96
CA LYS A 149 -13.10 13.61 -1.98
C LYS A 149 -11.63 13.47 -1.58
N ASN A 150 -11.29 13.26 -0.31
CA ASN A 150 -9.93 13.60 0.14
C ASN A 150 -8.95 12.43 0.29
N VAL A 151 -9.37 11.16 0.37
CA VAL A 151 -8.44 10.02 0.37
C VAL A 151 -8.21 9.54 -1.05
N SER A 152 -7.06 9.87 -1.61
CA SER A 152 -6.70 9.49 -2.98
C SER A 152 -5.94 8.16 -2.96
N VAL A 153 -6.63 7.05 -3.18
CA VAL A 153 -6.00 5.73 -3.26
C VAL A 153 -5.50 5.52 -4.68
N GLY A 154 -4.18 5.43 -4.84
CA GLY A 154 -3.54 5.19 -6.15
C GLY A 154 -3.07 6.43 -6.89
N THR A 155 -3.47 7.64 -6.47
CA THR A 155 -2.85 8.89 -6.93
C THR A 155 -1.97 9.46 -5.84
N LYS A 156 -0.69 9.64 -6.15
CA LYS A 156 0.33 10.16 -5.25
C LYS A 156 0.37 11.70 -5.36
N PRO A 157 0.24 12.44 -4.25
CA PRO A 157 0.56 13.86 -4.23
C PRO A 157 2.03 14.06 -4.58
N GLN A 158 2.26 14.90 -5.58
CA GLN A 158 3.58 15.27 -6.04
C GLN A 158 3.70 16.80 -6.01
N TRP A 159 4.73 17.27 -5.33
CA TRP A 159 4.99 18.70 -5.20
C TRP A 159 6.00 19.13 -6.25
N GLN A 160 5.72 20.25 -6.91
CA GLN A 160 6.53 20.81 -7.97
C GLN A 160 6.78 22.30 -7.77
N PHE A 161 7.94 22.79 -8.21
CA PHE A 161 8.26 24.21 -8.28
C PHE A 161 8.53 24.64 -9.73
N GLU A 162 8.25 25.90 -10.03
CA GLU A 162 8.48 26.49 -11.35
C GLU A 162 9.95 26.88 -11.52
N GLY A 163 10.56 26.43 -12.62
CA GLY A 163 11.93 26.76 -13.03
C GLY A 163 12.01 28.05 -13.85
N LYS A 164 13.24 28.43 -14.24
CA LYS A 164 13.52 29.69 -14.98
C LYS A 164 12.82 29.79 -16.35
N SER A 165 12.41 28.66 -16.94
CA SER A 165 11.74 28.57 -18.24
C SER A 165 10.23 28.30 -18.14
N GLY A 166 9.62 28.45 -16.96
CA GLY A 166 8.22 28.02 -16.72
C GLY A 166 8.03 26.51 -16.63
N SER A 167 9.11 25.73 -16.76
CA SER A 167 9.08 24.27 -16.61
C SER A 167 8.89 23.88 -15.15
N TRP A 168 8.06 22.87 -14.90
CA TRP A 168 7.79 22.39 -13.54
C TRP A 168 8.74 21.25 -13.15
N HIS A 169 9.34 21.36 -11.97
CA HIS A 169 10.29 20.39 -11.45
C HIS A 169 9.80 19.80 -10.14
N ASN A 170 9.95 18.48 -10.00
CA ASN A 170 9.56 17.78 -8.77
C ASN A 170 10.53 18.05 -7.63
N PHE A 171 10.00 18.23 -6.41
CA PHE A 171 10.81 18.15 -5.19
C PHE A 171 11.30 16.72 -4.99
N LYS A 172 12.62 16.53 -5.06
CA LYS A 172 13.29 15.25 -4.88
C LYS A 172 14.49 15.44 -3.96
N SER A 173 14.53 14.70 -2.86
CA SER A 173 15.75 14.64 -2.06
C SER A 173 16.82 13.86 -2.84
N ARG A 174 18.01 14.44 -2.91
CA ARG A 174 19.20 13.90 -3.55
C ARG A 174 20.38 14.32 -2.70
N SER A 175 21.30 13.42 -2.40
CA SER A 175 22.53 13.78 -1.69
C SER A 175 23.71 13.85 -2.65
N GLY A 176 24.65 14.78 -2.42
CA GLY A 176 25.89 14.88 -3.18
C GLY A 176 25.73 15.36 -4.63
N THR A 177 24.63 16.04 -4.95
CA THR A 177 24.37 16.55 -6.31
C THR A 177 24.19 18.06 -6.35
N LYS A 178 24.36 18.64 -7.55
CA LYS A 178 24.04 20.04 -7.83
C LYS A 178 22.54 20.40 -7.69
N THR A 179 21.69 19.51 -7.20
CA THR A 179 20.26 19.77 -6.91
C THR A 179 19.86 19.18 -5.56
N GLU A 180 20.81 19.08 -4.62
CA GLU A 180 20.55 18.51 -3.30
C GLU A 180 19.48 19.29 -2.55
N CYS A 181 18.47 18.58 -2.06
CA CYS A 181 17.29 19.10 -1.38
C CYS A 181 17.03 18.25 -0.14
N SER A 182 16.81 18.89 1.00
CA SER A 182 16.62 18.21 2.29
C SER A 182 15.23 17.59 2.45
N VAL A 183 14.31 17.82 1.51
CA VAL A 183 12.92 17.35 1.57
C VAL A 183 12.50 16.64 0.29
N THR A 184 11.57 15.70 0.43
CA THR A 184 10.84 15.02 -0.64
C THR A 184 9.41 15.55 -0.75
N SER A 185 8.71 15.19 -1.84
CA SER A 185 7.27 15.48 -1.95
C SER A 185 6.44 14.84 -0.82
N ASP A 186 6.88 13.70 -0.26
CA ASP A 186 6.17 13.05 0.84
C ASP A 186 6.34 13.84 2.17
N ASP A 187 7.51 14.45 2.39
CA ASP A 187 7.78 15.29 3.56
C ASP A 187 6.97 16.59 3.50
N ILE A 188 6.94 17.22 2.32
CA ILE A 188 6.15 18.43 2.06
C ILE A 188 4.65 18.13 2.26
N GLU A 189 4.15 17.04 1.66
CA GLU A 189 2.75 16.63 1.81
C GLU A 189 2.40 16.39 3.28
N THR A 190 3.30 15.79 4.05
CA THR A 190 3.07 15.55 5.48
C THR A 190 2.88 16.86 6.25
N LYS A 191 3.68 17.90 5.94
CA LYS A 191 3.54 19.22 6.57
C LYS A 191 2.31 19.98 6.08
N TYR A 192 2.01 19.91 4.80
CA TYR A 192 0.81 20.50 4.20
C TYR A 192 -0.46 19.95 4.84
N GLN A 193 -0.56 18.62 5.01
CA GLN A 193 -1.73 17.98 5.61
C GLN A 193 -1.90 18.30 7.10
N GLN A 194 -0.83 18.68 7.82
CA GLN A 194 -0.93 19.13 9.22
C GLN A 194 -1.58 20.50 9.32
N ASN A 195 -1.17 21.44 8.46
CA ASN A 195 -1.78 22.77 8.38
C ASN A 195 -1.54 23.39 6.99
N PRO A 196 -2.55 23.39 6.10
CA PRO A 196 -2.45 23.98 4.76
C PRO A 196 -2.24 25.50 4.75
N GLN A 197 -2.40 26.18 5.89
CA GLN A 197 -2.19 27.62 6.04
C GLN A 197 -0.80 27.98 6.56
N ASN A 198 0.04 26.98 6.87
CA ASN A 198 1.36 27.19 7.44
C ASN A 198 2.45 27.27 6.34
N SER A 199 3.68 27.47 6.77
CA SER A 199 4.88 27.29 5.95
C SER A 199 5.83 26.27 6.56
N MET A 200 6.82 25.85 5.79
CA MET A 200 7.93 25.02 6.28
C MET A 200 9.26 25.52 5.75
N VAL A 201 10.33 25.34 6.53
CA VAL A 201 11.70 25.64 6.11
C VAL A 201 12.42 24.37 5.69
N PHE A 202 13.18 24.45 4.62
CA PHE A 202 14.02 23.35 4.12
C PHE A 202 15.29 23.90 3.46
N GLN A 203 16.24 23.03 3.18
CA GLN A 203 17.54 23.41 2.61
C GLN A 203 17.72 22.85 1.19
N VAL A 204 18.31 23.67 0.33
CA VAL A 204 18.80 23.27 -0.99
C VAL A 204 20.25 23.69 -1.08
N LYS A 205 21.18 22.75 -1.13
CA LYS A 205 22.64 23.01 -1.05
C LYS A 205 23.07 23.92 0.11
N GLY A 206 22.46 23.75 1.28
CA GLY A 206 22.74 24.56 2.46
C GLY A 206 22.09 25.96 2.46
N ASP A 207 21.55 26.44 1.33
CA ASP A 207 20.70 27.64 1.33
C ASP A 207 19.33 27.28 1.89
N SER A 208 18.82 28.12 2.80
CA SER A 208 17.50 27.95 3.41
C SER A 208 16.39 28.56 2.55
N TYR A 209 15.31 27.81 2.40
CA TYR A 209 14.11 28.20 1.68
C TYR A 209 12.90 28.06 2.60
N SER A 210 11.95 28.97 2.48
CA SER A 210 10.62 28.81 3.05
C SER A 210 9.65 28.36 1.95
N LEU A 211 8.83 27.37 2.26
CA LEU A 211 7.72 26.91 1.43
C LEU A 211 6.42 27.32 2.12
N ASP A 212 5.71 28.27 1.52
CA ASP A 212 4.41 28.73 2.01
C ASP A 212 3.28 27.95 1.32
N PHE A 213 2.49 27.23 2.11
CA PHE A 213 1.41 26.39 1.60
C PHE A 213 0.17 27.18 1.19
N ARG A 214 -0.08 28.33 1.83
CA ARG A 214 -1.23 29.18 1.52
C ARG A 214 -0.99 29.94 0.22
N ALA A 215 0.19 30.56 0.10
CA ALA A 215 0.58 31.31 -1.08
C ALA A 215 0.98 30.38 -2.25
N MET A 216 1.27 29.10 -1.97
CA MET A 216 1.80 28.15 -2.94
C MET A 216 3.10 28.66 -3.58
N THR A 217 4.02 29.11 -2.73
CA THR A 217 5.29 29.71 -3.15
C THR A 217 6.48 29.18 -2.38
N GLN A 218 7.62 29.08 -3.05
CA GLN A 218 8.91 28.85 -2.44
C GLN A 218 9.72 30.15 -2.46
N THR A 219 10.26 30.56 -1.32
CA THR A 219 11.07 31.78 -1.17
C THR A 219 12.47 31.42 -0.68
N ASN A 220 13.50 31.82 -1.43
CA ASN A 220 14.88 31.74 -0.93
C ASN A 220 15.07 32.79 0.18
N LEU A 221 15.46 32.36 1.38
CA LEU A 221 15.53 33.27 2.53
C LEU A 221 16.69 34.27 2.45
N LYS A 222 17.73 33.96 1.68
CA LYS A 222 18.91 34.81 1.43
C LYS A 222 18.67 35.81 0.31
N THR A 223 18.23 35.36 -0.86
CA THR A 223 18.07 36.21 -2.05
C THR A 223 16.68 36.82 -2.19
N LYS A 224 15.71 36.39 -1.36
CA LYS A 224 14.29 36.74 -1.45
C LYS A 224 13.62 36.39 -2.78
N HIS A 225 14.29 35.62 -3.63
CA HIS A 225 13.71 35.16 -4.88
C HIS A 225 12.56 34.18 -4.61
N ILE A 226 11.42 34.42 -5.26
CA ILE A 226 10.18 33.65 -5.10
C ILE A 226 9.92 32.83 -6.36
N ARG A 227 9.44 31.60 -6.17
CA ARG A 227 8.98 30.70 -7.24
C ARG A 227 7.59 30.17 -6.92
N LYS A 228 6.79 29.94 -7.96
CA LYS A 228 5.51 29.25 -7.81
C LYS A 228 5.72 27.79 -7.48
N VAL A 229 4.81 27.25 -6.69
CA VAL A 229 4.73 25.86 -6.31
C VAL A 229 3.36 25.34 -6.66
N ARG A 230 3.27 24.05 -7.00
CA ARG A 230 1.98 23.36 -7.17
C ARG A 230 2.02 21.97 -6.58
N ARG A 231 0.84 21.53 -6.15
CA ARG A 231 0.55 20.17 -5.76
C ARG A 231 -0.27 19.52 -6.88
N VAL A 232 0.24 18.42 -7.43
CA VAL A 232 -0.46 17.63 -8.45
C VAL A 232 -0.68 16.20 -7.97
N LEU A 233 -1.71 15.54 -8.49
CA LEU A 233 -1.95 14.12 -8.25
C LEU A 233 -1.41 13.35 -9.46
N VAL A 234 -0.53 12.37 -9.22
CA VAL A 234 0.10 11.53 -10.26
C VAL A 234 -0.14 10.05 -10.03
#